data_AF-A0A959WX43-F1
#
_entry.id   AF-A0A959WX43-F1
#
_cell.length_a   1.000
_cell.length_b   1.000
_cell.length_c   1.000
_cell.angle_alpha   90.00
_cell.angle_beta   90.00
_cell.angle_gamma   90.00
#
_symmetry.space_group_name_H-M   'P 1'
#
loop_
_entity.id
_entity.type
_entity.pdbx_description
1 polymer ?
#
loop_
_entity_poly.entity_id
_entity_poly.type
_entity_poly.pdbx_seq_one_letter_code
_entity_poly.pdbx_strand_id
1 'polypeptide(L)'
;MTLRLDDALRRQIEALEPELLAAAQAMGLGALAKLAELRPGLTTTDGSGPPSLEGLSLSAGDAVDPGDAVQAAAVLAAHQAYVRRRGTPDGLSLGALSLARIIVWMQRASMLAGAAPQVVWMGPEARIPDGLTGTRVVATATVVHDGRRRTARAVAVIQPPPSRQTP
;
A
#
# COMPACT_ATOMS: atom_id res chain seq x y z
N MET A 1 13.87 3.57 -14.93
CA MET A 1 12.53 4.13 -15.13
C MET A 1 11.75 4.23 -13.83
N THR A 2 11.69 5.43 -13.25
CA THR A 2 11.04 5.68 -11.95
C THR A 2 9.53 5.90 -12.11
N LEU A 3 8.72 5.38 -11.19
CA LEU A 3 7.27 5.65 -11.11
C LEU A 3 7.01 7.16 -11.01
N ARG A 4 6.17 7.70 -11.90
CA ARG A 4 5.67 9.08 -11.81
C ARG A 4 4.40 9.14 -11.00
N LEU A 5 4.15 10.28 -10.36
CA LEU A 5 2.87 10.58 -9.72
C LEU A 5 2.02 11.41 -10.68
N ASP A 6 0.69 11.32 -10.56
CA ASP A 6 -0.18 12.35 -11.10
C ASP A 6 0.10 13.71 -10.43
N ASP A 7 -0.27 14.80 -11.12
CA ASP A 7 0.05 16.16 -10.69
C ASP A 7 -0.71 16.61 -9.43
N ALA A 8 -1.89 16.04 -9.16
CA ALA A 8 -2.64 16.38 -7.96
C ALA A 8 -2.00 15.73 -6.72
N LEU A 9 -1.71 14.43 -6.80
CA LEU A 9 -1.06 13.68 -5.74
C LEU A 9 0.36 14.18 -5.46
N ARG A 10 1.11 14.52 -6.51
CA ARG A 10 2.44 15.13 -6.37
C ARG A 10 2.37 16.42 -5.55
N ARG A 11 1.47 17.34 -5.91
CA ARG A 11 1.30 18.61 -5.18
C ARG A 11 0.88 18.41 -3.74
N GLN A 12 0.02 17.44 -3.48
CA GLN A 12 -0.40 17.10 -2.12
C GLN A 12 0.77 16.60 -1.25
N ILE A 13 1.66 15.77 -1.81
CA ILE A 13 2.86 15.29 -1.10
C ILE A 13 3.89 16.40 -0.93
N GLU A 14 4.11 17.23 -1.96
CA GLU A 14 5.03 18.37 -1.91
C GLU A 14 4.59 19.44 -0.89
N ALA A 15 3.29 19.52 -0.60
CA ALA A 15 2.74 20.42 0.42
C ALA A 15 2.86 19.88 1.86
N LEU A 16 3.36 18.66 2.07
CA LEU A 16 3.59 18.13 3.42
C LEU A 16 4.72 18.88 4.12
N GLU A 17 4.52 19.13 5.41
CA GLU A 17 5.60 19.57 6.28
C GLU A 17 6.74 18.53 6.29
N PRO A 18 8.02 18.95 6.37
CA PRO A 18 9.16 18.05 6.34
C PRO A 18 9.09 16.92 7.38
N GLU A 19 8.59 17.21 8.57
CA GLU A 19 8.43 16.26 9.68
C GLU A 19 7.38 15.19 9.33
N LEU A 20 6.26 15.59 8.73
CA LEU A 20 5.22 14.67 8.28
C LEU A 20 5.70 13.79 7.13
N LEU A 21 6.48 14.37 6.20
CA LEU A 21 7.11 13.62 5.12
C LEU A 21 8.11 12.58 5.67
N ALA A 22 8.94 12.96 6.64
CA ALA A 22 9.88 12.06 7.30
C ALA A 22 9.16 10.92 8.04
N ALA A 23 8.07 11.23 8.76
CA ALA A 23 7.23 10.23 9.41
C ALA A 23 6.59 9.27 8.39
N ALA A 24 6.10 9.79 7.25
CA ALA A 24 5.57 8.98 6.16
C ALA A 24 6.63 8.02 5.61
N GLN A 25 7.85 8.50 5.35
CA GLN A 25 8.96 7.68 4.88
C GLN A 25 9.32 6.58 5.89
N ALA A 26 9.35 6.90 7.18
CA ALA A 26 9.60 5.94 8.25
C ALA A 26 8.53 4.84 8.31
N MET A 27 7.24 5.20 8.20
CA MET A 27 6.15 4.22 8.09
C MET A 27 6.33 3.30 6.87
N GLY A 28 6.65 3.90 5.71
CA GLY A 28 6.91 3.16 4.48
C GLY A 28 8.06 2.17 4.61
N LEU A 29 9.17 2.57 5.25
CA LEU A 29 10.29 1.68 5.55
C LEU A 29 9.88 0.56 6.52
N GLY A 30 9.05 0.86 7.52
CA GLY A 30 8.47 -0.15 8.41
C GLY A 30 7.64 -1.21 7.69
N ALA A 31 7.01 -0.88 6.57
CA ALA A 31 6.24 -1.83 5.75
C ALA A 31 7.12 -2.81 4.96
N LEU A 32 8.42 -2.51 4.78
CA LEU A 32 9.33 -3.29 3.93
C LEU A 32 9.46 -4.75 4.38
N ALA A 33 9.52 -5.01 5.69
CA ALA A 33 9.67 -6.37 6.21
C ALA A 33 8.51 -7.25 5.76
N LYS A 34 7.28 -6.74 5.87
CA LYS A 34 6.07 -7.49 5.47
C LYS A 34 5.97 -7.64 3.95
N LEU A 35 6.33 -6.61 3.18
CA LEU A 35 6.41 -6.73 1.72
C LEU A 35 7.46 -7.77 1.27
N ALA A 36 8.60 -7.83 1.96
CA ALA A 36 9.64 -8.81 1.68
C ALA A 36 9.21 -10.25 2.00
N GLU A 37 8.36 -10.45 3.03
CA GLU A 37 7.75 -11.73 3.35
C GLU A 37 6.73 -12.16 2.28
N LEU A 38 5.83 -11.25 1.88
CA LEU A 38 4.77 -11.52 0.91
C LEU A 38 5.26 -11.63 -0.53
N ARG A 39 6.43 -11.05 -0.82
CA ARG A 39 7.13 -11.09 -2.12
C ARG A 39 6.23 -10.80 -3.34
N PRO A 40 5.44 -9.70 -3.37
CA PRO A 40 4.61 -9.39 -4.53
C PRO A 40 5.43 -9.32 -5.82
N GLY A 41 4.89 -9.85 -6.91
CA GLY A 41 5.58 -9.89 -8.20
C GLY A 41 5.96 -8.49 -8.69
N LEU A 42 7.13 -8.37 -9.32
CA LEU A 42 7.46 -7.19 -10.10
C LEU A 42 6.58 -7.20 -11.36
N THR A 43 6.05 -6.04 -11.73
CA THR A 43 5.25 -5.85 -12.92
C THR A 43 6.20 -5.54 -14.08
N THR A 44 6.19 -6.35 -15.14
CA THR A 44 6.84 -6.00 -16.39
C THR A 44 6.01 -4.93 -17.10
N THR A 45 6.65 -3.82 -17.43
CA THR A 45 6.04 -2.71 -18.14
C THR A 45 6.60 -2.70 -19.57
N ASP A 46 5.90 -3.35 -20.49
CA ASP A 46 6.22 -3.29 -21.91
C ASP A 46 5.67 -1.95 -22.44
N GLY A 47 6.54 -0.98 -22.68
CA GLY A 47 6.16 0.36 -23.11
C GLY A 47 7.27 1.39 -23.02
N SER A 48 7.06 2.52 -23.70
CA SER A 48 8.03 3.61 -23.85
C SER A 48 7.67 4.78 -22.94
N GLY A 49 7.99 4.67 -21.65
CA GLY A 49 7.95 5.79 -20.73
C GLY A 49 7.58 5.40 -19.30
N PRO A 50 7.88 6.23 -18.30
CA PRO A 50 7.62 5.88 -16.91
C PRO A 50 6.12 5.72 -16.63
N PRO A 51 5.70 4.65 -15.92
CA PRO A 51 4.31 4.51 -15.49
C PRO A 51 3.94 5.67 -14.57
N SER A 52 2.71 6.16 -14.67
CA SER A 52 2.15 7.19 -13.79
C SER A 52 1.15 6.56 -12.83
N LEU A 53 1.34 6.74 -11.52
CA LEU A 53 0.37 6.37 -10.50
C LEU A 53 -0.81 7.33 -10.57
N GLU A 54 -1.98 6.79 -10.91
CA GLU A 54 -3.24 7.55 -11.04
C GLU A 54 -4.06 7.50 -9.74
N GLY A 55 -3.90 6.43 -8.95
CA GLY A 55 -4.69 6.31 -7.73
C GLY A 55 -4.28 5.18 -6.81
N LEU A 56 -4.44 5.45 -5.52
CA LEU A 56 -4.42 4.51 -4.43
C LEU A 56 -5.78 4.61 -3.74
N SER A 57 -6.40 3.50 -3.40
CA SER A 57 -7.62 3.51 -2.58
C SER A 57 -7.65 2.31 -1.66
N LEU A 58 -8.41 2.44 -0.58
CA LEU A 58 -8.69 1.38 0.37
C LEU A 58 -10.19 1.35 0.66
N SER A 59 -10.78 0.17 0.76
CA SER A 59 -12.18 0.00 1.15
C SER A 59 -12.33 -1.08 2.20
N ALA A 60 -13.23 -0.86 3.16
CA ALA A 60 -13.60 -1.81 4.20
C ALA A 60 -15.13 -1.79 4.37
N GLY A 61 -15.82 -2.85 3.92
CA GLY A 61 -17.28 -2.80 3.75
C GLY A 61 -17.67 -1.71 2.75
N ASP A 62 -18.65 -0.86 3.12
CA ASP A 62 -19.13 0.24 2.29
C ASP A 62 -18.27 1.52 2.40
N ALA A 63 -17.32 1.56 3.35
CA ALA A 63 -16.43 2.70 3.55
C ALA A 63 -15.27 2.67 2.54
N VAL A 64 -15.04 3.80 1.87
CA VAL A 64 -13.91 4.01 0.95
C VAL A 64 -13.03 5.13 1.48
N ASP A 65 -11.75 4.83 1.69
CA ASP A 65 -10.70 5.77 2.04
C ASP A 65 -9.76 5.96 0.82
N PRO A 66 -9.83 7.12 0.13
CA PRO A 66 -8.92 7.41 -0.97
C PRO A 66 -7.45 7.57 -0.50
N GLY A 67 -7.21 7.64 0.81
CA GLY A 67 -5.92 7.97 1.38
C GLY A 67 -5.69 9.48 1.40
N ASP A 68 -4.79 9.90 2.29
CA ASP A 68 -4.27 11.26 2.36
C ASP A 68 -2.82 11.30 1.85
N ALA A 69 -2.27 12.51 1.74
CA ALA A 69 -0.92 12.74 1.26
C ALA A 69 0.14 11.98 2.09
N VAL A 70 -0.05 11.86 3.40
CA VAL A 70 0.88 11.15 4.31
C VAL A 70 0.86 9.65 4.01
N GLN A 71 -0.32 9.05 3.88
CA GLN A 71 -0.46 7.64 3.52
C GLN A 71 0.09 7.36 2.12
N ALA A 72 -0.14 8.26 1.16
CA ALA A 72 0.41 8.13 -0.19
C ALA A 72 1.95 8.19 -0.18
N ALA A 73 2.54 9.15 0.52
CA ALA A 73 3.99 9.26 0.67
C ALA A 73 4.60 8.00 1.32
N ALA A 74 3.94 7.45 2.34
CA ALA A 74 4.37 6.22 3.00
C ALA A 74 4.30 5.00 2.07
N VAL A 75 3.22 4.87 1.29
CA VAL A 75 3.06 3.80 0.28
C VAL A 75 4.16 3.88 -0.78
N LEU A 76 4.48 5.08 -1.25
CA LEU A 76 5.54 5.30 -2.23
C LEU A 76 6.92 4.95 -1.66
N ALA A 77 7.21 5.37 -0.43
CA ALA A 77 8.45 5.01 0.25
C ALA A 77 8.58 3.48 0.43
N ALA A 78 7.50 2.79 0.82
CA ALA A 78 7.46 1.34 0.94
C ALA A 78 7.73 0.65 -0.41
N HIS A 79 7.09 1.11 -1.49
CA HIS A 79 7.29 0.58 -2.83
C HIS A 79 8.74 0.79 -3.30
N GLN A 80 9.29 1.99 -3.15
CA GLN A 80 10.66 2.30 -3.54
C GLN A 80 11.67 1.43 -2.79
N ALA A 81 11.50 1.28 -1.48
CA ALA A 81 12.35 0.41 -0.66
C ALA A 81 12.25 -1.05 -1.12
N TYR A 82 11.03 -1.51 -1.44
CA TYR A 82 10.79 -2.86 -1.92
C TYR A 82 11.48 -3.15 -3.25
N VAL A 83 11.30 -2.31 -4.26
CA VAL A 83 11.88 -2.55 -5.59
C VAL A 83 13.40 -2.41 -5.59
N ARG A 84 13.96 -1.51 -4.77
CA ARG A 84 15.41 -1.45 -4.51
C ARG A 84 15.93 -2.73 -3.90
N ARG A 85 15.26 -3.25 -2.85
CA ARG A 85 15.61 -4.52 -2.22
C ARG A 85 15.53 -5.71 -3.18
N ARG A 86 14.63 -5.65 -4.16
CA ARG A 86 14.49 -6.67 -5.23
C ARG A 86 15.55 -6.56 -6.33
N GLY A 87 16.48 -5.62 -6.25
CA GLY A 87 17.52 -5.40 -7.27
C GLY A 87 17.03 -4.66 -8.51
N THR A 88 15.83 -4.08 -8.45
CA THR A 88 15.18 -3.38 -9.56
C THR A 88 14.76 -1.99 -9.09
N PRO A 89 15.69 -1.06 -8.84
CA PRO A 89 15.36 0.27 -8.28
C PRO A 89 14.38 1.07 -9.14
N ASP A 90 14.34 0.74 -10.42
CA ASP A 90 13.45 1.27 -11.45
C ASP A 90 12.24 0.37 -11.76
N GLY A 91 12.02 -0.65 -10.93
CA GLY A 91 10.94 -1.60 -11.11
C GLY A 91 9.60 -1.03 -10.66
N LEU A 92 8.53 -1.57 -11.25
CA LEU A 92 7.17 -1.38 -10.77
C LEU A 92 6.68 -2.65 -10.08
N SER A 93 5.85 -2.51 -9.05
CA SER A 93 5.06 -3.63 -8.53
C SER A 93 3.73 -3.09 -8.05
N LEU A 94 2.69 -3.28 -8.87
CA LEU A 94 1.33 -2.89 -8.50
C LEU A 94 0.84 -3.66 -7.27
N GLY A 95 1.26 -4.93 -7.13
CA GLY A 95 0.99 -5.73 -5.93
C GLY A 95 1.67 -5.17 -4.68
N ALA A 96 2.90 -4.65 -4.79
CA ALA A 96 3.56 -4.00 -3.65
C ALA A 96 2.87 -2.69 -3.27
N LEU A 97 2.42 -1.88 -4.24
CA LEU A 97 1.67 -0.66 -3.97
C LEU A 97 0.35 -0.94 -3.24
N SER A 98 -0.44 -1.91 -3.70
CA SER A 98 -1.71 -2.26 -3.05
C SER A 98 -1.51 -2.89 -1.67
N LEU A 99 -0.53 -3.78 -1.50
CA LEU A 99 -0.20 -4.35 -0.19
C LEU A 99 0.32 -3.29 0.78
N ALA A 100 1.20 -2.39 0.33
CA ALA A 100 1.72 -1.30 1.14
C ALA A 100 0.59 -0.40 1.65
N ARG A 101 -0.44 -0.14 0.83
CA ARG A 101 -1.61 0.66 1.24
C ARG A 101 -2.35 0.05 2.44
N ILE A 102 -2.48 -1.28 2.48
CA ILE A 102 -3.06 -2.00 3.62
C ILE A 102 -2.13 -1.92 4.83
N ILE A 103 -0.83 -2.19 4.64
CA ILE A 103 0.15 -2.21 5.73
C ILE A 103 0.25 -0.84 6.41
N VAL A 104 0.37 0.24 5.63
CA VAL A 104 0.41 1.62 6.13
C VAL A 104 -0.89 1.98 6.85
N TRP A 105 -2.04 1.57 6.32
CA TRP A 105 -3.32 1.77 6.99
C TRP A 105 -3.36 1.08 8.37
N MET A 106 -2.91 -0.17 8.48
CA MET A 106 -2.87 -0.87 9.77
C MET A 106 -1.88 -0.25 10.75
N GLN A 107 -0.71 0.20 10.29
CA GLN A 107 0.25 0.93 11.11
C GLN A 107 -0.39 2.20 11.68
N ARG A 108 -1.09 2.97 10.84
CA ARG A 108 -1.81 4.17 11.27
C ARG A 108 -2.94 3.85 12.25
N ALA A 109 -3.74 2.83 11.97
CA ALA A 109 -4.79 2.37 12.87
C ALA A 109 -4.21 2.00 14.25
N SER A 110 -3.07 1.31 14.29
CA SER A 110 -2.39 0.98 15.54
C SER A 110 -1.93 2.20 16.33
N MET A 111 -1.45 3.25 15.65
CA MET A 111 -1.01 4.48 16.30
C MET A 111 -2.18 5.28 16.87
N LEU A 112 -3.32 5.30 16.17
CA LEU A 112 -4.51 6.07 16.59
C LEU A 112 -5.35 5.35 17.64
N ALA A 113 -5.52 4.03 17.51
CA ALA A 113 -6.37 3.22 18.38
C ALA A 113 -5.60 2.47 19.49
N GLY A 114 -4.26 2.51 19.48
CA GLY A 114 -3.41 1.84 20.46
C GLY A 114 -3.34 0.31 20.32
N ALA A 115 -3.96 -0.26 19.28
CA ALA A 115 -3.85 -1.67 18.92
C ALA A 115 -4.08 -1.86 17.41
N ALA A 116 -3.21 -2.64 16.76
CA ALA A 116 -3.39 -3.04 15.36
C ALA A 116 -4.49 -4.11 15.26
N PRO A 117 -5.30 -4.12 14.19
CA PRO A 117 -6.18 -5.25 13.92
C PRO A 117 -5.37 -6.53 13.71
N GLN A 118 -5.93 -7.67 14.09
CA GLN A 118 -5.30 -8.96 13.84
C GLN A 118 -5.46 -9.32 12.35
N VAL A 119 -4.35 -9.59 11.67
CA VAL A 119 -4.35 -10.03 10.28
C VAL A 119 -4.48 -11.54 10.23
N VAL A 120 -5.62 -12.04 9.76
CA VAL A 120 -5.86 -13.47 9.54
C VAL A 120 -5.16 -13.92 8.26
N TRP A 121 -5.25 -13.09 7.22
CA TRP A 121 -4.61 -13.34 5.93
C TRP A 121 -4.39 -12.04 5.18
N MET A 122 -3.34 -11.97 4.36
CA MET A 122 -3.08 -10.85 3.47
C MET A 122 -2.42 -11.34 2.18
N GLY A 123 -2.89 -10.85 1.03
CA GLY A 123 -2.34 -11.23 -0.27
C GLY A 123 -3.10 -10.66 -1.47
N PRO A 124 -2.81 -11.15 -2.68
CA PRO A 124 -3.53 -10.74 -3.89
C PRO A 124 -4.97 -11.28 -3.87
N GLU A 125 -5.95 -10.47 -4.29
CA GLU A 125 -7.38 -10.82 -4.22
C GLU A 125 -7.72 -12.18 -4.87
N ALA A 126 -7.07 -12.53 -5.98
CA ALA A 126 -7.29 -13.77 -6.69
C ALA A 126 -6.82 -15.04 -5.96
N ARG A 127 -6.16 -14.93 -4.80
CA ARG A 127 -5.62 -16.06 -4.01
C ARG A 127 -6.16 -16.13 -2.60
N ILE A 128 -7.28 -15.47 -2.32
CA ILE A 128 -7.91 -15.54 -1.00
C ILE A 128 -8.29 -17.01 -0.71
N PRO A 129 -7.83 -17.59 0.41
CA PRO A 129 -8.28 -18.91 0.84
C PRO A 129 -9.77 -18.92 1.17
N ASP A 130 -10.42 -20.05 0.89
CA ASP A 130 -11.82 -20.28 1.27
C ASP A 130 -11.98 -20.36 2.80
N GLY A 131 -13.14 -19.97 3.30
CA GLY A 131 -13.51 -20.15 4.72
C GLY A 131 -12.88 -19.16 5.70
N LEU A 132 -12.17 -18.14 5.23
CA LEU A 132 -11.65 -17.08 6.11
C LEU A 132 -12.78 -16.24 6.71
N THR A 133 -12.72 -16.00 8.02
CA THR A 133 -13.68 -15.17 8.75
C THR A 133 -13.04 -13.85 9.19
N GLY A 134 -13.75 -12.75 8.98
CA GLY A 134 -13.29 -11.40 9.37
C GLY A 134 -13.77 -10.31 8.43
N THR A 135 -13.38 -9.08 8.73
CA THR A 135 -13.63 -7.93 7.86
C THR A 135 -12.63 -7.92 6.70
N ARG A 136 -13.13 -7.75 5.48
CA ARG A 136 -12.29 -7.62 4.29
C ARG A 136 -11.90 -6.16 4.09
N VAL A 137 -10.59 -5.91 4.05
CA VAL A 137 -9.99 -4.64 3.66
C VAL A 137 -9.36 -4.83 2.29
N VAL A 138 -9.82 -4.08 1.30
CA VAL A 138 -9.36 -4.17 -0.10
C VAL A 138 -8.60 -2.90 -0.44
N ALA A 139 -7.38 -3.03 -0.93
CA ALA A 139 -6.62 -1.91 -1.46
C ALA A 139 -6.43 -2.04 -2.97
N THR A 140 -6.60 -0.93 -3.67
CA THR A 140 -6.42 -0.84 -5.12
C THR A 140 -5.29 0.11 -5.45
N ALA A 141 -4.40 -0.30 -6.36
CA ALA A 141 -3.40 0.55 -6.97
C ALA A 141 -3.62 0.60 -8.47
N THR A 142 -3.70 1.81 -9.03
CA THR A 142 -3.89 2.06 -10.46
C THR A 142 -2.72 2.84 -11.02
N VAL A 143 -2.14 2.35 -12.11
CA VAL A 143 -1.17 3.08 -12.92
C VAL A 143 -1.63 3.18 -14.37
N VAL A 144 -1.22 4.25 -15.03
CA VAL A 144 -1.32 4.43 -16.47
C VAL A 144 0.07 4.29 -17.08
N HIS A 145 0.19 3.48 -18.13
CA HIS A 145 1.42 3.29 -18.88
C HIS A 145 1.07 3.21 -20.37
N ASP A 146 1.64 4.09 -21.20
CA ASP A 146 1.32 4.24 -22.63
C ASP A 146 -0.20 4.35 -22.90
N GLY A 147 -0.89 5.17 -22.11
CA GLY A 147 -2.36 5.34 -22.21
C GLY A 147 -3.17 4.13 -21.74
N ARG A 148 -2.54 3.03 -21.33
CA ARG A 148 -3.21 1.84 -20.80
C ARG A 148 -3.25 1.87 -19.29
N ARG A 149 -4.46 1.82 -18.74
CA ARG A 149 -4.71 1.69 -17.30
C ARG A 149 -4.48 0.25 -16.86
N ARG A 150 -3.66 0.06 -15.83
CA ARG A 150 -3.42 -1.23 -15.15
C ARG A 150 -3.74 -1.09 -13.68
N THR A 151 -4.45 -2.09 -13.15
CA THR A 151 -4.92 -2.08 -11.77
C THR A 151 -4.52 -3.38 -11.08
N ALA A 152 -4.08 -3.30 -9.83
CA ALA A 152 -3.96 -4.45 -8.96
C ALA A 152 -4.72 -4.25 -7.65
N ARG A 153 -5.19 -5.35 -7.09
CA ARG A 153 -5.89 -5.39 -5.81
C ARG A 153 -5.19 -6.33 -4.84
N ALA A 154 -5.05 -5.85 -3.61
CA ALA A 154 -4.65 -6.65 -2.47
C ALA A 154 -5.80 -6.68 -1.46
N VAL A 155 -5.88 -7.77 -0.71
CA VAL A 155 -6.89 -7.95 0.33
C VAL A 155 -6.20 -8.35 1.63
N ALA A 156 -6.68 -7.82 2.74
CA ALA A 156 -6.47 -8.38 4.06
C ALA A 156 -7.80 -8.79 4.66
N VAL A 157 -7.82 -9.95 5.30
CA VAL A 157 -8.90 -10.37 6.19
C VAL A 157 -8.42 -10.07 7.60
N ILE A 158 -9.16 -9.19 8.28
CA ILE A 158 -8.80 -8.73 9.62
C ILE A 158 -9.88 -9.06 10.64
N GLN A 159 -9.45 -9.18 11.89
CA GLN A 159 -10.30 -9.29 13.05
C GLN A 159 -9.99 -8.14 14.02
N PRO A 160 -10.93 -7.80 14.91
CA PRO A 160 -10.66 -6.86 15.99
C PRO A 160 -9.39 -7.24 16.75
N PRO A 161 -8.65 -6.27 17.32
CA PRO A 161 -7.54 -6.60 18.20
C PRO A 161 -8.05 -7.50 19.34
N PRO A 162 -7.24 -8.47 19.82
CA PRO A 162 -7.61 -9.27 20.97
C PRO A 162 -7.92 -8.34 22.15
N SER A 163 -9.07 -8.56 22.79
CA SER A 163 -9.45 -7.83 23.99
C SER A 163 -8.29 -7.89 24.98
N ARG A 164 -7.81 -6.73 25.47
CA ARG A 164 -6.86 -6.74 26.59
C ARG A 164 -7.55 -7.47 27.73
N GLN A 165 -7.12 -8.69 28.04
CA GLN A 165 -7.44 -9.32 29.30
C GLN A 165 -6.81 -8.40 30.35
N THR A 166 -7.65 -7.61 30.99
CA THR A 166 -7.23 -6.80 32.13
C THR A 166 -7.08 -7.80 33.28
N PRO A 167 -5.90 -7.91 33.92
CA PRO A 167 -5.72 -8.82 35.05
C PRO A 167 -6.65 -8.48 36.20
#